data_AF-A0A2A2KGF8-F1
#
_entry.id   AF-A0A2A2KGF8-F1
#
_cell.length_a   1.000
_cell.length_b   1.000
_cell.length_c   1.000
_cell.angle_alpha   90.00
_cell.angle_beta   90.00
_cell.angle_gamma   90.00
#
_symmetry.space_group_name_H-M   'P 1'
#
loop_
_entity.id
_entity.type
_entity.pdbx_description
1 polymer ?
#
loop_
_entity_poly.entity_id
_entity_poly.type
_entity_poly.pdbx_seq_one_letter_code
_entity_poly.pdbx_strand_id
1 'polypeptide(L)'
;MMRLHLHLLSDSTGETLENIAKAALAQYDDVETVRHFWPMVRTEAHLERILQEIAQNPGLVIFTLVNAATRRILEQRCLALGLPAVAPLDPVNDALSGLLGQQAKARPGRQHALDAAYFARTANIPIVVESPPPRMLFDLKRPLVVGLTTSADRLIQIRRNRLLSLNQMPDTAYVEEEAVTREIAFARRMFADNGWPVIDVTRRSIEETAAAIIALANERKG
;
A
#
# COMPACT_ATOMS: atom_id res chain seq x y z
N MET A 1 -11.93 -29.23 -3.63
CA MET A 1 -11.69 -27.80 -3.94
C MET A 1 -10.31 -27.69 -4.56
N MET A 2 -10.17 -27.03 -5.71
CA MET A 2 -8.85 -26.84 -6.33
C MET A 2 -8.15 -25.68 -5.61
N ARG A 3 -6.95 -25.92 -5.09
CA ARG A 3 -6.12 -24.90 -4.46
C ARG A 3 -5.17 -24.30 -5.49
N LEU A 4 -5.36 -23.02 -5.82
CA LEU A 4 -4.59 -22.31 -6.82
C LEU A 4 -3.64 -21.30 -6.15
N HIS A 5 -2.34 -21.44 -6.39
CA HIS A 5 -1.39 -20.37 -6.08
C HIS A 5 -1.43 -19.31 -7.17
N LEU A 6 -1.56 -18.05 -6.75
CA LEU A 6 -1.61 -16.88 -7.64
C LEU A 6 -0.53 -15.89 -7.21
N HIS A 7 0.49 -15.72 -8.04
CA HIS A 7 1.60 -14.78 -7.79
C HIS A 7 1.38 -13.50 -8.58
N LEU A 8 1.37 -12.37 -7.89
CA LEU A 8 1.16 -11.04 -8.46
C LEU A 8 2.45 -10.22 -8.31
N LEU A 9 3.18 -9.97 -9.41
CA LEU A 9 4.49 -9.30 -9.38
C LEU A 9 4.43 -7.92 -10.06
N SER A 10 4.76 -6.85 -9.33
CA SER A 10 4.78 -5.50 -9.87
C SER A 10 6.07 -4.76 -9.52
N ASP A 11 6.56 -3.93 -10.44
CA ASP A 11 7.67 -3.00 -10.17
C ASP A 11 7.22 -1.72 -9.41
N SER A 12 5.91 -1.60 -9.16
CA SER A 12 5.26 -0.51 -8.42
C SER A 12 4.43 -1.07 -7.24
N THR A 13 3.28 -0.46 -6.91
CA THR A 13 2.44 -0.86 -5.78
C THR A 13 1.73 -2.20 -6.01
N GLY A 14 1.43 -2.57 -7.25
CA GLY A 14 0.76 -3.84 -7.60
C GLY A 14 -0.77 -3.81 -7.53
N GLU A 15 -1.39 -2.68 -7.20
CA GLU A 15 -2.86 -2.53 -7.11
C GLU A 15 -3.58 -2.92 -8.41
N THR A 16 -3.01 -2.59 -9.57
CA THR A 16 -3.57 -2.99 -10.88
C THR A 16 -3.69 -4.51 -10.97
N LEU A 17 -2.70 -5.26 -10.48
CA LEU A 17 -2.73 -6.72 -10.48
C LEU A 17 -3.76 -7.26 -9.50
N GLU A 18 -3.89 -6.65 -8.32
CA GLU A 18 -4.91 -7.05 -7.34
C GLU A 18 -6.32 -6.86 -7.90
N ASN A 19 -6.58 -5.71 -8.55
CA ASN A 19 -7.88 -5.41 -9.15
C ASN A 19 -8.21 -6.37 -10.30
N ILE A 20 -7.23 -6.64 -11.18
CA ILE A 20 -7.38 -7.61 -12.27
C ILE A 20 -7.64 -9.02 -11.71
N ALA A 21 -6.86 -9.45 -10.73
CA ALA A 21 -7.02 -10.76 -10.09
C ALA A 21 -8.39 -10.89 -9.41
N LYS A 22 -8.82 -9.87 -8.67
CA LYS A 22 -10.12 -9.84 -8.01
C LYS A 22 -11.26 -9.92 -9.02
N ALA A 23 -11.20 -9.15 -10.10
CA ALA A 23 -12.22 -9.15 -11.16
C ALA A 23 -12.29 -10.50 -11.89
N ALA A 24 -11.12 -11.10 -12.20
CA ALA A 24 -11.04 -12.39 -12.86
C ALA A 24 -11.54 -13.53 -11.96
N LEU A 25 -11.10 -13.57 -10.70
CA LEU A 25 -11.49 -14.63 -9.76
C LEU A 25 -12.99 -14.61 -9.42
N ALA A 26 -13.63 -13.44 -9.48
CA ALA A 26 -15.07 -13.33 -9.28
C ALA A 26 -15.91 -14.05 -10.36
N GLN A 27 -15.29 -14.51 -11.46
CA GLN A 27 -15.96 -15.27 -12.51
C GLN A 27 -15.98 -16.79 -12.26
N TYR A 28 -15.39 -17.26 -11.16
CA TYR A 28 -15.23 -18.68 -10.87
C TYR A 28 -15.78 -19.00 -9.49
N ASP A 29 -16.62 -20.04 -9.41
CA ASP A 29 -17.07 -20.64 -8.16
C ASP A 29 -16.08 -21.72 -7.68
N ASP A 30 -16.07 -22.01 -6.38
CA ASP A 30 -15.34 -23.14 -5.75
C ASP A 30 -13.81 -23.20 -5.95
N VAL A 31 -13.14 -22.05 -6.12
CA VAL A 31 -11.67 -21.96 -6.18
C VAL A 31 -11.09 -21.44 -4.86
N GLU A 32 -10.22 -22.24 -4.23
CA GLU A 32 -9.44 -21.79 -3.07
C GLU A 32 -8.14 -21.14 -3.57
N THR A 33 -8.05 -19.81 -3.53
CA THR A 33 -6.83 -19.11 -3.99
C THR A 33 -5.89 -18.75 -2.85
N VAL A 34 -4.62 -19.15 -2.97
CA VAL A 34 -3.52 -18.64 -2.14
C VAL A 34 -2.83 -17.52 -2.93
N ARG A 35 -3.03 -16.28 -2.49
CA ARG A 35 -2.45 -15.11 -3.13
C ARG A 35 -1.08 -14.80 -2.55
N HIS A 36 -0.11 -14.67 -3.44
CA HIS A 36 1.25 -14.25 -3.15
C HIS A 36 1.49 -12.89 -3.81
N PHE A 37 1.58 -11.83 -3.01
CA PHE A 37 1.68 -10.46 -3.51
C PHE A 37 3.12 -9.94 -3.39
N TRP A 38 3.71 -9.55 -4.51
CA TRP A 38 5.10 -9.11 -4.61
C TRP A 38 5.16 -7.69 -5.23
N PRO A 39 4.97 -6.65 -4.41
CA PRO A 39 5.14 -5.27 -4.86
C PRO A 39 6.63 -4.88 -4.92
N MET A 40 6.92 -3.79 -5.63
CA MET A 40 8.26 -3.17 -5.69
C MET A 40 9.38 -4.12 -6.18
N VAL A 41 9.08 -5.01 -7.12
CA VAL A 41 10.06 -5.91 -7.76
C VAL A 41 10.88 -5.12 -8.79
N ARG A 42 11.94 -4.48 -8.31
CA ARG A 42 12.77 -3.54 -9.12
C ARG A 42 14.19 -4.02 -9.39
N THR A 43 14.62 -5.11 -8.76
CA THR A 43 16.00 -5.62 -8.87
C THR A 43 16.00 -7.10 -9.13
N GLU A 44 17.00 -7.57 -9.89
CA GLU A 44 17.19 -8.99 -10.20
C GLU A 44 17.37 -9.82 -8.93
N ALA A 45 18.14 -9.33 -7.96
CA ALA A 45 18.34 -10.01 -6.68
C ALA A 45 17.05 -10.20 -5.87
N HIS A 46 16.09 -9.26 -5.94
CA HIS A 46 14.78 -9.44 -5.32
C HIS A 46 13.95 -10.45 -6.09
N LEU A 47 13.93 -10.35 -7.42
CA LEU A 47 13.21 -11.27 -8.29
C LEU A 47 13.67 -12.72 -8.10
N GLU A 48 14.98 -12.97 -7.98
CA GLU A 48 15.51 -14.33 -7.75
C GLU A 48 15.01 -14.96 -6.45
N ARG A 49 14.86 -14.17 -5.38
CA ARG A 49 14.26 -14.67 -4.12
C ARG A 49 12.79 -15.01 -4.31
N ILE A 50 12.04 -14.17 -5.03
CA ILE A 50 10.63 -14.43 -5.34
C ILE A 50 10.49 -15.69 -6.20
N LEU A 51 11.39 -15.92 -7.16
CA LEU A 51 11.37 -17.10 -8.00
C LEU A 51 11.62 -18.39 -7.22
N GLN A 52 12.38 -18.35 -6.12
CA GLN A 52 12.52 -19.49 -5.22
C GLN A 52 11.19 -19.82 -4.53
N GLU A 53 10.45 -18.82 -4.08
CA GLU A 53 9.12 -18.99 -3.48
C GLU A 53 8.08 -19.51 -4.50
N ILE A 54 8.13 -19.00 -5.74
CA ILE A 54 7.29 -19.47 -6.84
C ILE A 54 7.58 -20.94 -7.17
N ALA A 55 8.86 -21.34 -7.17
CA ALA A 55 9.23 -22.74 -7.43
C ALA A 55 8.75 -23.69 -6.33
N GLN A 56 8.70 -23.24 -5.07
CA GLN A 56 8.16 -24.02 -3.95
C GLN A 56 6.64 -24.11 -3.96
N ASN A 57 5.96 -23.07 -4.46
CA ASN A 57 4.50 -22.97 -4.49
C ASN A 57 4.02 -22.69 -5.93
N PRO A 58 4.16 -23.64 -6.87
CA PRO A 58 3.90 -23.39 -8.28
C PRO A 58 2.45 -22.97 -8.55
N GLY A 59 2.26 -22.01 -9.45
CA GLY A 59 0.94 -21.46 -9.77
C GLY A 59 0.95 -20.46 -10.92
N LEU A 60 -0.17 -19.74 -11.08
CA LEU A 60 -0.31 -18.70 -12.09
C LEU A 60 0.49 -17.46 -11.69
N VAL A 61 1.29 -16.93 -12.61
CA VAL A 61 2.05 -15.70 -12.45
C VAL A 61 1.38 -14.59 -13.25
N ILE A 62 0.91 -13.53 -12.60
CA ILE A 62 0.42 -12.32 -13.26
C ILE A 62 1.36 -11.17 -12.91
N PHE A 63 1.81 -10.39 -13.90
CA PHE A 63 2.84 -9.39 -13.65
C PHE A 63 2.67 -8.09 -14.44
N THR A 64 3.20 -7.00 -13.87
CA THR A 64 3.30 -5.66 -14.49
C THR A 64 4.73 -5.13 -14.36
N LEU A 65 5.70 -5.91 -14.87
CA LEU A 65 7.11 -5.52 -14.88
C LEU A 65 7.43 -4.77 -16.17
N VAL A 66 7.80 -3.50 -16.03
CA VAL A 66 8.14 -2.63 -17.16
C VAL A 66 9.65 -2.67 -17.46
N ASN A 67 10.48 -2.98 -16.47
CA ASN A 67 11.92 -3.17 -16.68
C ASN A 67 12.20 -4.47 -17.46
N ALA A 68 12.74 -4.33 -18.68
CA ALA A 68 12.98 -5.44 -19.60
C ALA A 68 13.91 -6.54 -19.07
N ALA A 69 14.89 -6.21 -18.22
CA ALA A 69 15.81 -7.20 -17.66
C ALA A 69 15.09 -8.12 -16.66
N THR A 70 14.44 -7.52 -15.65
CA THR A 70 13.65 -8.27 -14.66
C THR A 70 12.51 -9.06 -15.31
N ARG A 71 11.82 -8.47 -16.29
CA ARG A 71 10.76 -9.13 -17.05
C ARG A 71 11.28 -10.37 -17.78
N ARG A 72 12.40 -10.25 -18.51
CA ARG A 72 12.99 -11.38 -19.24
C ARG A 72 13.37 -12.53 -18.30
N ILE A 73 13.96 -12.22 -17.14
CA ILE A 73 14.31 -13.24 -16.14
C ILE A 73 13.05 -13.95 -15.64
N LEU A 74 11.99 -13.20 -15.29
CA LEU A 74 10.72 -13.78 -14.85
C LEU A 74 10.12 -14.71 -15.92
N GLU A 75 9.99 -14.24 -17.16
CA GLU A 75 9.41 -15.00 -18.27
C GLU A 75 10.21 -16.27 -18.55
N GLN A 76 11.55 -16.18 -18.61
CA GLN A 76 12.42 -17.34 -18.82
C GLN A 76 12.27 -18.38 -17.71
N ARG A 77 12.16 -17.93 -16.46
CA ARG A 77 12.04 -18.83 -15.31
C ARG A 77 10.65 -19.45 -15.19
N CYS A 78 9.59 -18.71 -15.51
CA CYS A 78 8.24 -19.27 -15.62
C CYS A 78 8.19 -20.34 -16.73
N LEU A 79 8.78 -20.05 -17.90
CA LEU A 79 8.85 -21.00 -19.01
C LEU A 79 9.62 -22.27 -18.62
N ALA A 80 10.78 -22.13 -17.98
CA ALA A 80 11.60 -23.27 -17.53
C ALA A 80 10.89 -24.15 -16.48
N LEU A 81 10.03 -23.54 -15.65
CA LEU A 81 9.23 -24.25 -14.65
C LEU A 81 7.88 -24.76 -15.19
N GLY A 82 7.54 -24.46 -16.45
CA GLY A 82 6.26 -24.81 -17.05
C GLY A 82 5.07 -24.05 -16.44
N LEU A 83 5.30 -22.87 -15.86
CA LEU A 83 4.28 -22.07 -15.19
C LEU A 83 3.62 -21.09 -16.17
N PRO A 84 2.29 -20.93 -16.13
CA PRO A 84 1.61 -19.91 -16.92
C PRO A 84 1.96 -18.52 -16.38
N ALA A 85 2.34 -17.61 -17.30
CA ALA A 85 2.68 -16.23 -16.98
C ALA A 85 1.86 -15.27 -17.86
N VAL A 86 1.24 -14.25 -17.25
CA VAL A 86 0.34 -13.30 -17.90
C VAL A 86 0.77 -11.87 -17.57
N ALA A 87 1.03 -11.07 -18.61
CA ALA A 87 1.19 -9.63 -18.54
C ALA A 87 -0.09 -8.95 -19.03
N PRO A 88 -1.08 -8.68 -18.16
CA PRO A 88 -2.42 -8.32 -18.61
C PRO A 88 -2.51 -6.94 -19.28
N LEU A 89 -1.50 -6.08 -19.08
CA LEU A 89 -1.46 -4.77 -19.71
C LEU A 89 -0.87 -4.77 -21.11
N ASP A 90 -0.19 -5.83 -21.54
CA ASP A 90 0.45 -5.85 -22.87
C ASP A 90 -0.56 -5.72 -24.01
N PRO A 91 -1.65 -6.52 -24.07
CA PRO A 91 -2.62 -6.38 -25.16
C PRO A 91 -3.29 -4.99 -25.19
N VAL A 92 -3.49 -4.39 -24.01
CA VAL A 92 -4.05 -3.04 -23.88
C VAL A 92 -3.06 -2.00 -24.39
N ASN A 93 -1.78 -2.12 -24.02
CA ASN A 93 -0.72 -1.23 -24.45
C ASN A 93 -0.49 -1.32 -25.97
N ASP A 94 -0.56 -2.52 -26.54
CA ASP A 94 -0.42 -2.75 -27.98
C ASP A 94 -1.56 -2.10 -28.76
N ALA A 95 -2.81 -2.30 -28.29
CA ALA A 95 -3.98 -1.66 -28.90
C ALA A 95 -3.91 -0.13 -28.82
N LEU A 96 -3.53 0.43 -27.67
CA LEU A 96 -3.34 1.86 -27.49
C LEU A 96 -2.21 2.39 -28.37
N SER A 97 -1.11 1.65 -28.49
CA SER A 97 0.04 2.08 -29.31
C SER A 97 -0.33 2.14 -30.79
N GLY A 98 -1.12 1.16 -31.27
CA GLY A 98 -1.67 1.15 -32.62
C GLY A 98 -2.61 2.33 -32.90
N LEU A 99 -3.52 2.64 -31.97
CA LEU A 99 -4.48 3.73 -32.12
C LEU A 99 -3.84 5.13 -32.00
N LEU A 100 -2.85 5.28 -31.12
CA LEU A 100 -2.22 6.57 -30.83
C LEU A 100 -1.00 6.86 -31.71
N GLY A 101 -0.53 5.89 -32.50
CA GLY A 101 0.69 5.99 -33.31
C GLY A 101 1.95 6.24 -32.47
N GLN A 102 1.94 5.83 -31.20
CA GLN A 102 3.01 6.07 -30.23
C GLN A 102 3.30 4.79 -29.46
N GLN A 103 4.57 4.51 -29.20
CA GLN A 103 4.96 3.39 -28.35
C GLN A 103 4.70 3.71 -26.88
N ALA A 104 4.19 2.72 -26.13
CA ALA A 104 4.07 2.83 -24.69
C ALA A 104 5.44 3.15 -24.06
N LYS A 105 5.50 4.20 -23.25
CA LYS A 105 6.72 4.54 -22.51
C LYS A 105 6.91 3.48 -21.42
N ALA A 106 7.94 2.64 -21.57
CA ALA A 106 8.37 1.69 -20.56
C ALA A 106 8.93 2.42 -19.32
N ARG A 107 8.04 3.01 -18.52
CA ARG A 107 8.36 3.70 -17.26
C ARG A 107 7.55 3.09 -16.12
N PRO A 108 8.19 2.34 -15.20
CA PRO A 108 7.57 1.86 -13.97
C PRO A 108 6.81 2.98 -13.24
N GLY A 109 5.60 2.71 -12.76
CA GLY A 109 4.89 3.59 -11.82
C GLY A 109 4.18 4.83 -12.40
N ARG A 110 3.71 4.82 -13.66
CA ARG A 110 2.87 5.91 -14.23
C ARG A 110 1.36 5.65 -14.32
N GLN A 111 0.84 4.55 -13.77
CA GLN A 111 -0.63 4.35 -13.69
C GLN A 111 -1.33 5.32 -12.73
N HIS A 112 -0.54 6.07 -11.95
CA HIS A 112 -0.88 7.43 -11.56
C HIS A 112 0.20 8.31 -12.17
N ALA A 113 -0.16 9.37 -12.90
CA ALA A 113 0.78 10.45 -13.10
C ALA A 113 1.16 10.94 -11.69
N LEU A 114 2.34 10.53 -11.21
CA LEU A 114 2.90 10.92 -9.93
C LEU A 114 2.98 12.44 -9.93
N ASP A 115 1.97 13.07 -9.33
CA ASP A 115 1.85 14.51 -9.24
C ASP A 115 2.79 15.02 -8.14
N ALA A 116 2.82 16.34 -7.96
CA ALA A 116 3.61 16.97 -6.92
C ALA A 116 3.24 16.52 -5.48
N ALA A 117 2.13 15.78 -5.31
CA ALA A 117 1.70 15.25 -4.02
C ALA A 117 2.42 13.93 -3.67
N TYR A 118 2.79 13.11 -4.66
CA TYR A 118 3.63 11.92 -4.41
C TYR A 118 5.07 12.28 -3.96
N PHE A 119 5.60 13.41 -4.44
CA PHE A 119 6.91 13.94 -3.99
C PHE A 119 6.79 14.89 -2.79
N ALA A 120 5.60 15.03 -2.19
CA ALA A 120 5.45 15.81 -0.98
C ALA A 120 6.26 15.14 0.14
N ARG A 121 7.28 15.86 0.64
CA ARG A 121 8.00 15.40 1.83
C ARG A 121 7.05 15.50 3.01
N THR A 122 6.59 14.37 3.50
CA THR A 122 5.76 14.27 4.71
C THR A 122 6.63 14.02 5.93
N ALA A 123 6.21 14.55 7.07
CA ALA A 123 6.81 14.24 8.37
C ALA A 123 5.73 13.68 9.29
N ASN A 124 6.04 12.62 10.03
CA ASN A 124 5.12 12.00 10.98
C ASN A 124 5.48 12.45 12.39
N ILE A 125 4.51 13.02 13.12
CA ILE A 125 4.69 13.45 14.50
C ILE A 125 3.74 12.62 15.37
N PRO A 126 4.26 11.69 16.20
CA PRO A 126 3.42 10.93 17.11
C PRO A 126 2.84 11.87 18.18
N ILE A 127 1.57 11.66 18.52
CA ILE A 127 0.93 12.34 19.65
C ILE A 127 0.92 11.39 20.83
N VAL A 128 1.59 11.81 21.91
CA VAL A 128 1.70 11.05 23.17
C VAL A 128 1.38 12.03 24.29
N VAL A 129 0.53 11.64 25.24
CA VAL A 129 0.03 12.55 26.29
C VAL A 129 1.18 13.11 27.13
N GLU A 130 2.16 12.27 27.44
CA GLU A 130 3.32 12.59 28.27
C GLU A 130 4.44 13.32 27.50
N SER A 131 4.36 13.35 26.17
CA SER A 131 5.40 13.91 25.30
C SER A 131 4.77 14.88 24.31
N PRO A 132 4.71 16.19 24.63
CA PRO A 132 4.09 17.17 23.76
C PRO A 132 4.82 17.27 22.41
N PRO A 133 4.12 17.61 21.32
CA PRO A 133 4.75 17.83 20.02
C PRO A 133 5.83 18.91 20.09
N PRO A 134 6.86 18.83 19.23
CA PRO A 134 7.94 19.82 19.20
C PRO A 134 7.38 21.21 18.87
N ARG A 135 7.83 22.24 19.60
CA ARG A 135 7.37 23.64 19.42
C ARG A 135 7.41 24.12 17.97
N MET A 136 8.45 23.71 17.24
CA MET A 136 8.63 24.03 15.82
C MET A 136 7.41 23.69 14.95
N LEU A 137 6.61 22.66 15.30
CA LEU A 137 5.38 22.31 14.60
C LEU A 137 4.41 23.50 14.53
N PHE A 138 4.27 24.23 15.62
CA PHE A 138 3.33 25.34 15.77
C PHE A 138 3.86 26.64 15.12
N ASP A 139 5.18 26.76 14.96
CA ASP A 139 5.84 27.93 14.39
C ASP A 139 6.00 27.84 12.85
N LEU A 140 5.61 26.71 12.23
CA LEU A 140 5.71 26.53 10.79
C LEU A 140 4.88 27.57 10.03
N LYS A 141 5.46 28.11 8.95
CA LYS A 141 4.77 29.08 8.08
C LYS A 141 3.96 28.35 7.01
N ARG A 142 2.63 28.47 7.09
CA ARG A 142 1.65 27.87 6.17
C ARG A 142 1.78 26.33 6.00
N PRO A 143 1.97 25.53 7.08
CA PRO A 143 2.03 24.08 6.96
C PRO A 143 0.65 23.50 6.67
N LEU A 144 0.57 22.44 5.86
CA LEU A 144 -0.56 21.53 5.92
C LEU A 144 -0.28 20.51 7.02
N VAL A 145 -0.96 20.65 8.15
CA VAL A 145 -0.96 19.66 9.22
C VAL A 145 -2.31 18.94 9.16
N VAL A 146 -2.28 17.61 9.12
CA VAL A 146 -3.48 16.77 9.09
C VAL A 146 -3.45 15.85 10.30
N GLY A 147 -4.46 15.95 11.16
CA GLY A 147 -4.63 15.03 12.29
C GLY A 147 -5.15 13.69 11.79
N LEU A 148 -4.55 12.59 12.25
CA LEU A 148 -5.07 11.24 12.02
C LEU A 148 -5.64 10.70 13.33
N THR A 149 -6.87 10.19 13.29
CA THR A 149 -7.55 9.61 14.45
C THR A 149 -8.11 8.22 14.13
N THR A 150 -8.38 7.42 15.15
CA THR A 150 -8.97 6.09 15.02
C THR A 150 -9.87 5.83 16.24
N SER A 151 -10.72 4.80 16.17
CA SER A 151 -11.50 4.33 17.32
C SER A 151 -10.60 3.67 18.37
N ALA A 152 -11.03 3.74 19.64
CA ALA A 152 -10.32 3.12 20.76
C ALA A 152 -10.17 1.61 20.56
N ASP A 153 -11.26 0.91 20.23
CA ASP A 153 -11.26 -0.52 19.97
C ASP A 153 -10.23 -0.93 18.92
N ARG A 154 -10.19 -0.21 17.80
CA ARG A 154 -9.23 -0.48 16.72
C ARG A 154 -7.80 -0.26 17.16
N LEU A 155 -7.53 0.81 17.91
CA LEU A 155 -6.18 1.11 18.40
C LEU A 155 -5.72 0.05 19.42
N ILE A 156 -6.60 -0.35 20.34
CA ILE A 156 -6.32 -1.42 21.32
C ILE A 156 -5.99 -2.73 20.60
N GLN A 157 -6.78 -3.11 19.58
CA GLN A 157 -6.51 -4.31 18.79
C GLN A 157 -5.13 -4.25 18.10
N ILE A 158 -4.79 -3.13 17.47
CA ILE A 158 -3.48 -2.94 16.82
C ILE A 158 -2.34 -3.07 17.85
N ARG A 159 -2.50 -2.44 19.02
CA ARG A 159 -1.49 -2.46 20.09
C ARG A 159 -1.32 -3.86 20.70
N ARG A 160 -2.40 -4.59 20.93
CA ARG A 160 -2.36 -6.00 21.38
C ARG A 160 -1.60 -6.88 20.39
N ASN A 161 -1.92 -6.78 19.09
CA ASN A 161 -1.21 -7.53 18.04
C ASN A 161 0.29 -7.18 18.02
N ARG A 162 0.65 -5.91 18.25
CA ARG A 162 2.04 -5.48 18.31
C ARG A 162 2.79 -6.04 19.52
N LEU A 163 2.18 -6.04 20.70
CA LEU A 163 2.79 -6.63 21.90
C LEU A 163 3.04 -8.13 21.74
N LEU A 164 2.08 -8.86 21.15
CA LEU A 164 2.24 -10.28 20.83
C LEU A 164 3.42 -10.52 19.89
N SER A 165 3.59 -9.69 18.85
CA SER A 165 4.74 -9.80 17.93
C SER A 165 6.10 -9.51 18.58
N LEU A 166 6.11 -8.85 19.74
CA LEU A 166 7.31 -8.47 20.48
C LEU A 166 7.59 -9.38 21.69
N ASN A 167 6.82 -10.46 21.90
CA ASN A 167 6.88 -11.35 23.08
C ASN A 167 6.82 -10.60 24.43
N GLN A 168 6.11 -9.47 24.49
CA GLN A 168 5.91 -8.72 25.72
C GLN A 168 4.55 -9.06 26.34
N MET A 169 4.51 -9.24 27.66
CA MET A 169 3.26 -9.50 28.35
C MET A 169 2.34 -8.26 28.31
N PRO A 170 1.04 -8.43 28.05
CA PRO A 170 0.08 -7.35 28.00
C PRO A 170 -0.29 -6.92 29.42
N ASP A 171 0.56 -6.10 30.05
CA ASP A 171 0.25 -5.52 31.36
C ASP A 171 0.76 -4.08 31.43
N THR A 172 0.09 -3.18 30.70
CA THR A 172 0.41 -1.74 30.69
C THR A 172 -0.82 -0.91 30.27
N ALA A 173 -0.85 0.34 30.74
CA ALA A 173 -1.75 1.41 30.27
C ALA A 173 -1.77 1.60 28.74
N TYR A 174 -0.85 0.98 28.00
CA TYR A 174 -0.76 0.98 26.55
C TYR A 174 -2.01 0.39 25.86
N VAL A 175 -2.67 -0.61 26.48
CA VAL A 175 -3.85 -1.30 25.92
C VAL A 175 -5.12 -1.14 26.77
N GLU A 176 -5.06 -0.34 27.83
CA GLU A 176 -6.21 -0.05 28.68
C GLU A 176 -7.18 0.92 27.99
N GLU A 177 -8.47 0.57 27.98
CA GLU A 177 -9.49 1.31 27.24
C GLU A 177 -9.62 2.76 27.68
N GLU A 178 -9.61 3.01 29.00
CA GLU A 178 -9.70 4.38 29.51
C GLU A 178 -8.48 5.22 29.11
N ALA A 179 -7.28 4.65 29.17
CA ALA A 179 -6.04 5.34 28.79
C ALA A 179 -6.03 5.67 27.29
N VAL A 180 -6.39 4.70 26.45
CA VAL A 180 -6.49 4.89 24.99
C VAL A 180 -7.57 5.92 24.63
N THR A 181 -8.71 5.90 25.32
CA THR A 181 -9.78 6.88 25.12
C THR A 181 -9.31 8.29 25.48
N ARG A 182 -8.59 8.45 26.60
CA ARG A 182 -7.98 9.73 26.99
C ARG A 182 -6.95 10.22 25.95
N GLU A 183 -6.12 9.33 25.42
CA GLU A 183 -5.15 9.66 24.38
C GLU A 183 -5.81 10.17 23.09
N ILE A 184 -6.86 9.47 22.62
CA ILE A 184 -7.62 9.88 21.43
C ILE A 184 -8.31 11.23 21.66
N ALA A 185 -8.92 11.42 22.84
CA ALA A 185 -9.56 12.68 23.19
C ALA A 185 -8.57 13.84 23.25
N PHE A 186 -7.39 13.61 23.83
CA PHE A 186 -6.29 14.58 23.87
C PHE A 186 -5.85 14.99 22.45
N ALA A 187 -5.62 14.02 21.56
CA ALA A 187 -5.24 14.29 20.18
C ALA A 187 -6.33 15.09 19.43
N ARG A 188 -7.60 14.67 19.53
CA ARG A 188 -8.72 15.36 18.88
C ARG A 188 -8.87 16.80 19.34
N ARG A 189 -8.71 17.05 20.65
CA ARG A 189 -8.73 18.41 21.21
C ARG A 189 -7.59 19.24 20.66
N MET A 190 -6.36 18.72 20.65
CA MET A 190 -5.20 19.41 20.06
C MET A 190 -5.43 19.79 18.60
N PHE A 191 -5.99 18.88 17.79
CA PHE A 191 -6.28 19.14 16.39
C PHE A 191 -7.32 20.26 16.24
N ALA A 192 -8.38 20.24 17.05
CA ALA A 192 -9.43 21.25 17.05
C ALA A 192 -8.91 22.63 17.48
N ASP A 193 -8.11 22.69 18.56
CA ASP A 193 -7.53 23.94 19.09
C ASP A 193 -6.62 24.64 18.06
N ASN A 194 -6.02 23.87 17.13
CA ASN A 194 -5.17 24.39 16.06
C ASN A 194 -5.87 24.50 14.69
N GLY A 195 -7.16 24.14 14.60
CA GLY A 195 -7.92 24.16 13.35
C GLY A 195 -7.38 23.22 12.28
N TRP A 196 -6.73 22.12 12.67
CA TRP A 196 -6.19 21.16 11.71
C TRP A 196 -7.29 20.22 11.19
N PRO A 197 -7.36 19.95 9.87
CA PRO A 197 -8.26 18.93 9.34
C PRO A 197 -7.93 17.57 9.95
N VAL A 198 -8.98 16.79 10.25
CA VAL A 198 -8.85 15.47 10.89
C VAL A 198 -9.42 14.40 9.97
N ILE A 199 -8.65 13.33 9.75
CA ILE A 199 -9.08 12.15 9.02
C ILE A 199 -9.20 10.98 9.99
N ASP A 200 -10.39 10.38 10.05
CA ASP A 200 -10.62 9.12 10.76
C ASP A 200 -10.17 7.94 9.88
N VAL A 201 -9.16 7.21 10.35
CA VAL A 201 -8.54 6.08 9.64
C VAL A 201 -9.01 4.72 10.12
N THR A 202 -10.02 4.65 11.02
CA THR A 202 -10.44 3.41 11.69
C THR A 202 -10.71 2.25 10.71
N ARG A 203 -11.36 2.57 9.59
CA ARG A 203 -11.74 1.59 8.54
C ARG A 203 -11.25 2.00 7.15
N ARG A 204 -10.32 2.96 7.07
CA ARG A 204 -9.76 3.40 5.79
C ARG A 204 -8.53 2.59 5.45
N SER A 205 -8.33 2.35 4.16
CA SER A 205 -7.04 1.89 3.65
C SER A 205 -6.00 3.01 3.71
N ILE A 206 -4.73 2.64 3.49
CA ILE A 206 -3.63 3.62 3.40
C ILE A 206 -3.86 4.54 2.19
N GLU A 207 -4.35 3.99 1.08
CA GLU A 207 -4.63 4.68 -0.18
C GLU A 207 -5.79 5.66 -0.02
N GLU A 208 -6.89 5.25 0.61
CA GLU A 208 -8.03 6.14 0.90
C GLU A 208 -7.63 7.30 1.84
N THR A 209 -6.75 7.03 2.79
CA THR A 209 -6.19 8.05 3.69
C THR A 209 -5.28 9.01 2.93
N ALA A 210 -4.38 8.48 2.09
CA ALA A 210 -3.48 9.28 1.26
C ALA A 210 -4.26 10.16 0.28
N ALA A 211 -5.27 9.61 -0.41
CA ALA A 211 -6.13 10.36 -1.33
C ALA A 211 -6.83 11.53 -0.63
N ALA A 212 -7.33 11.32 0.60
CA ALA A 212 -7.94 12.38 1.39
C ALA A 212 -6.94 13.48 1.80
N ILE A 213 -5.71 13.13 2.17
CA ILE A 213 -4.64 14.11 2.46
C ILE A 213 -4.27 14.91 1.21
N ILE A 214 -4.15 14.24 0.05
CA ILE A 214 -3.81 14.87 -1.22
C ILE A 214 -4.92 15.86 -1.65
N ALA A 215 -6.19 15.49 -1.46
CA ALA A 215 -7.31 16.39 -1.72
C ALA A 215 -7.21 17.69 -0.92
N LEU A 216 -6.98 17.59 0.40
CA LEU A 216 -6.75 18.75 1.27
C LEU A 216 -5.54 19.60 0.84
N ALA A 217 -4.46 18.96 0.37
CA ALA A 217 -3.28 19.65 -0.12
C ALA A 217 -3.54 20.41 -1.43
N ASN A 218 -4.40 19.88 -2.29
CA ASN A 218 -4.76 20.50 -3.57
C ASN A 218 -5.73 21.67 -3.37
N GLU A 219 -6.72 21.54 -2.47
CA GLU A 219 -7.64 22.64 -2.10
C GLU A 219 -6.89 23.88 -1.60
N ARG A 220 -5.75 23.71 -0.94
CA ARG A 220 -4.93 24.82 -0.42
C ARG A 220 -4.04 25.50 -1.47
N LYS A 221 -3.81 24.84 -2.62
CA LYS A 221 -2.98 25.36 -3.72
C LYS A 221 -3.79 26.18 -4.74
N GLY A 222 -5.11 25.96 -4.81
CA GLY A 222 -6.05 26.81 -5.54
C GLY A 222 -6.36 28.08 -4.79
#